data_AF-A0A194PH38-F1
#
_entry.id   AF-A0A194PH38-F1
#
_cell.length_a   1.000
_cell.length_b   1.000
_cell.length_c   1.000
_cell.angle_alpha   90.00
_cell.angle_beta   90.00
_cell.angle_gamma   90.00
#
_symmetry.space_group_name_H-M   'P 1'
#
loop_
_entity.id
_entity.type
_entity.pdbx_description
1 polymer ?
#
loop_
_entity_poly.entity_id
_entity_poly.type
_entity_poly.pdbx_seq_one_letter_code
_entity_poly.pdbx_strand_id
1 'polypeptide(L)'
;MDQDIQNTISLVEEDEDLIDPIHDIIDYLVSCANISFKNSHVHGSDIKRSEKIKTAYNIFIKSPTEFLTQFGKYLSPNHLPYFENLLNDKSFNDTAFDNCIKHLRIYHSERSTHKRIKNRRFRALQKMQEETDYFSEKQMMFRNPLLYEQLVGQYLDDEEVLQRDSGDTKDLTFLNIILRTVEMNEMNETKHRQMLEEDQESVDEKEAVKKDKKPKKKMWGDFDEPDTQPTPKFKAPRADAPITSNERALLKEEFYQEMYSSFLEGRDEDIDYNSIDNNEQYDDLEQISQDAEDQYFDSEPNDVNNLEEHMKLVEEYGRKMTLDRSSDPLDVFMKHIENKINQ
;
A
#
# COMPACT_ATOMS: atom_id res chain seq x y z
N MET A 1 -25.38 72.52 6.77
CA MET A 1 -24.02 71.93 6.78
C MET A 1 -24.20 70.42 6.94
N ASP A 2 -25.10 69.85 6.14
CA ASP A 2 -25.68 68.51 6.33
C ASP A 2 -26.03 67.89 4.98
N GLN A 3 -25.14 68.06 3.99
CA GLN A 3 -25.26 67.39 2.68
C GLN A 3 -24.01 66.58 2.32
N ASP A 4 -22.93 66.66 3.09
CA ASP A 4 -21.66 65.98 2.80
C ASP A 4 -21.47 64.65 3.57
N ILE A 5 -22.46 64.23 4.37
CA ILE A 5 -22.42 62.95 5.11
C ILE A 5 -23.26 61.87 4.42
N GLN A 6 -24.14 62.22 3.48
CA GLN A 6 -24.97 61.24 2.76
C GLN A 6 -24.31 60.71 1.47
N ASN A 7 -23.24 61.33 0.98
CA ASN A 7 -22.52 60.89 -0.22
C ASN A 7 -21.28 60.02 0.06
N THR A 8 -21.01 59.68 1.32
CA THR A 8 -19.94 58.75 1.74
C THR A 8 -20.49 57.42 2.24
N ILE A 9 -21.78 57.15 2.04
CA ILE A 9 -22.45 55.86 2.30
C ILE A 9 -23.05 55.35 0.96
N SER A 10 -22.29 55.45 -0.12
CA SER A 10 -22.72 55.00 -1.46
C SER A 10 -21.56 54.46 -2.32
N LEU A 11 -20.47 54.01 -1.71
CA LEU A 11 -19.33 53.37 -2.40
C LEU A 11 -18.89 52.06 -1.73
N VAL A 12 -19.78 51.43 -0.97
CA VAL A 12 -19.70 49.99 -0.78
C VAL A 12 -20.79 49.42 -1.67
N GLU A 13 -20.48 49.39 -2.97
CA GLU A 13 -21.00 48.31 -3.81
C GLU A 13 -20.51 47.04 -3.11
N GLU A 14 -21.38 46.47 -2.29
CA GLU A 14 -21.18 45.12 -1.73
C GLU A 14 -21.19 44.20 -2.94
N ASP A 15 -19.99 43.95 -3.46
CA ASP A 15 -19.72 42.92 -4.46
C ASP A 15 -20.37 41.62 -3.98
N GLU A 16 -21.40 41.19 -4.71
CA GLU A 16 -22.03 39.89 -4.55
C GLU A 16 -20.95 38.78 -4.62
N ASP A 17 -20.66 38.18 -3.47
CA ASP A 17 -20.30 36.77 -3.30
C ASP A 17 -19.28 36.16 -4.31
N LEU A 18 -18.11 36.78 -4.49
CA LEU A 18 -16.91 36.00 -4.82
C LEU A 18 -16.43 35.29 -3.54
N ILE A 19 -17.12 34.21 -3.16
CA ILE A 19 -16.64 33.29 -2.14
C ILE A 19 -15.34 32.69 -2.68
N ASP A 20 -14.20 33.14 -2.14
CA ASP A 20 -12.89 32.61 -2.50
C ASP A 20 -12.88 31.09 -2.21
N PRO A 21 -12.61 30.23 -3.22
CA PRO A 21 -12.57 28.77 -3.06
C PRO A 21 -11.65 28.29 -1.93
N ILE A 22 -10.73 29.13 -1.46
CA ILE A 22 -9.88 28.84 -0.30
C ILE A 22 -10.67 28.51 0.96
N HIS A 23 -11.85 29.11 1.16
CA HIS A 23 -12.68 28.85 2.33
C HIS A 23 -13.20 27.41 2.31
N ASP A 24 -13.64 26.92 1.15
CA ASP A 24 -14.07 25.52 0.98
C ASP A 24 -12.91 24.54 1.15
N ILE A 25 -11.72 24.87 0.63
CA ILE A 25 -10.51 24.07 0.81
C ILE A 25 -10.13 23.97 2.29
N ILE A 26 -10.19 25.08 3.03
CA ILE A 26 -9.91 25.10 4.47
C ILE A 26 -10.99 24.33 5.24
N ASP A 27 -12.26 24.45 4.87
CA ASP A 27 -13.34 23.70 5.50
C ASP A 27 -13.21 22.19 5.28
N TYR A 28 -12.77 21.78 4.09
CA TYR A 28 -12.39 20.39 3.80
C TYR A 28 -11.25 19.92 4.71
N LEU A 29 -10.15 20.69 4.79
CA LEU A 29 -9.01 20.36 5.65
C LEU A 29 -9.42 20.20 7.11
N VAL A 30 -10.28 21.09 7.62
CA VAL A 30 -10.75 21.03 9.02
C VAL A 30 -11.66 19.82 9.26
N SER A 31 -12.32 19.33 8.21
CA SER A 31 -13.15 18.12 8.26
C SER A 31 -12.30 16.84 8.21
N CYS A 32 -11.08 16.90 7.69
CA CYS A 32 -10.12 15.79 7.76
C CYS A 32 -9.65 15.58 9.21
N ALA A 33 -9.93 14.40 9.77
CA ALA A 33 -9.73 14.09 11.19
C ALA A 33 -8.25 14.09 11.65
N ASN A 34 -7.30 14.00 10.71
CA ASN A 34 -5.87 13.80 11.02
C ASN A 34 -5.04 15.10 11.07
N ILE A 35 -5.66 16.27 10.86
CA ILE A 35 -4.90 17.53 10.80
C ILE A 35 -4.76 18.14 12.19
N SER A 36 -3.52 18.21 12.67
CA SER A 36 -3.16 19.02 13.83
C SER A 36 -2.96 20.48 13.42
N PHE A 37 -3.88 21.36 13.83
CA PHE A 37 -3.74 22.81 13.68
C PHE A 37 -2.95 23.46 14.83
N LYS A 38 -2.15 22.68 15.58
CA LYS A 38 -1.42 23.15 16.77
C LYS A 38 0.06 23.35 16.50
N ASN A 39 0.61 24.48 16.95
CA ASN A 39 2.03 24.59 17.31
C ASN A 39 2.25 23.82 18.62
N SER A 40 3.22 22.90 18.63
CA SER A 40 3.41 21.82 19.62
C SER A 40 3.71 22.23 21.09
N HIS A 41 3.41 23.46 21.54
CA HIS A 41 3.94 24.00 22.80
C HIS A 41 2.93 24.54 23.83
N VAL A 42 1.60 24.39 23.67
CA VAL A 42 0.66 24.72 24.76
C VAL A 42 -0.48 23.71 24.87
N HIS A 43 -0.52 23.01 26.01
CA HIS A 43 -1.57 22.06 26.40
C HIS A 43 -2.96 22.73 26.50
N GLY A 44 -4.02 22.00 26.13
CA GLY A 44 -5.22 22.00 26.98
C GLY A 44 -6.60 22.30 26.40
N SER A 45 -6.81 22.62 25.12
CA SER A 45 -8.19 22.70 24.60
C SER A 45 -8.31 22.25 23.14
N ASP A 46 -9.42 21.58 22.85
CA ASP A 46 -9.88 21.34 21.49
C ASP A 46 -10.35 22.67 20.92
N ILE A 47 -9.50 23.25 20.07
CA ILE A 47 -9.77 24.47 19.33
C ILE A 47 -11.06 24.25 18.53
N LYS A 48 -12.04 25.15 18.67
CA LYS A 48 -13.33 25.02 17.98
C LYS A 48 -13.11 24.99 16.47
N ARG A 49 -13.98 24.30 15.71
CA ARG A 49 -13.93 24.24 14.23
C ARG A 49 -13.71 25.63 13.60
N SER A 50 -14.45 26.63 14.08
CA SER A 50 -14.36 28.02 13.63
C SER A 50 -13.00 28.67 13.87
N GLU A 51 -12.30 28.30 14.94
CA GLU A 51 -10.97 28.84 15.28
C GLU A 51 -9.87 28.18 14.46
N LYS A 52 -10.03 26.89 14.10
CA LYS A 52 -9.13 26.18 13.17
C LYS A 52 -9.17 26.83 11.78
N ILE A 53 -10.37 27.10 11.25
CA ILE A 53 -10.56 27.76 9.95
C ILE A 53 -9.85 29.13 9.93
N LYS A 54 -10.06 29.95 10.95
CA LYS A 54 -9.41 31.27 11.07
C LYS A 54 -7.89 31.16 11.13
N THR A 55 -7.37 30.19 11.90
CA THR A 55 -5.92 29.97 12.01
C THR A 55 -5.32 29.57 10.66
N ALA A 56 -5.94 28.62 9.95
CA ALA A 56 -5.50 28.18 8.63
C ALA A 56 -5.53 29.32 7.59
N TYR A 57 -6.60 30.11 7.59
CA TYR A 57 -6.73 31.28 6.71
C TYR A 57 -5.67 32.35 7.01
N ASN A 58 -5.40 32.61 8.29
CA ASN A 58 -4.33 33.53 8.70
C ASN A 58 -2.94 33.05 8.27
N ILE A 59 -2.69 31.74 8.25
CA ILE A 59 -1.43 31.16 7.74
C ILE A 59 -1.34 31.36 6.22
N PHE A 60 -2.43 31.09 5.50
CA PHE A 60 -2.50 31.29 4.05
C PHE A 60 -2.22 32.75 3.65
N ILE A 61 -2.87 33.73 4.30
CA ILE A 61 -2.63 35.15 4.02
C ILE A 61 -1.18 35.55 4.28
N LYS A 62 -0.58 35.06 5.37
CA LYS A 62 0.81 35.40 5.74
C LYS A 62 1.81 34.81 4.76
N SER A 63 1.63 33.55 4.39
CA SER A 63 2.56 32.80 3.55
C SER A 63 1.86 31.59 2.93
N PRO A 64 1.46 31.68 1.65
CA PRO A 64 0.89 30.56 0.91
C PRO A 64 1.81 29.33 0.88
N THR A 65 3.12 29.55 0.84
CA THR A 65 4.14 28.48 0.83
C THR A 65 4.15 27.68 2.14
N GLU A 66 4.08 28.35 3.29
CA GLU A 66 3.98 27.67 4.60
C GLU A 66 2.67 26.91 4.75
N PHE A 67 1.59 27.45 4.18
CA PHE A 67 0.31 26.76 4.16
C PHE A 67 0.41 25.43 3.38
N LEU A 68 1.05 25.43 2.21
CA LEU A 68 1.22 24.22 1.41
C LEU A 68 2.20 23.22 2.03
N THR A 69 3.28 23.66 2.67
CA THR A 69 4.21 22.75 3.35
C THR A 69 3.55 22.04 4.53
N GLN A 70 2.71 22.75 5.29
CA GLN A 70 2.04 22.20 6.46
C GLN A 70 0.80 21.38 6.12
N PHE A 71 -0.07 21.89 5.24
CA PHE A 71 -1.39 21.30 4.96
C PHE A 71 -1.47 20.59 3.61
N GLY A 72 -0.47 20.72 2.75
CA GLY A 72 -0.51 20.22 1.38
C GLY A 72 -0.71 18.70 1.28
N LYS A 73 -0.17 17.94 2.23
CA LYS A 73 -0.34 16.48 2.31
C LYS A 73 -1.80 16.04 2.42
N TYR A 74 -2.64 16.87 3.04
CA TYR A 74 -4.04 16.57 3.31
C TYR A 74 -5.00 17.16 2.27
N LEU A 75 -4.49 17.88 1.27
CA LEU A 75 -5.30 18.42 0.18
C LEU A 75 -5.78 17.30 -0.75
N SER A 76 -6.93 17.52 -1.38
CA SER A 76 -7.39 16.68 -2.50
C SER A 76 -6.66 17.09 -3.79
N PRO A 77 -6.43 16.16 -4.75
CA PRO A 77 -5.92 16.49 -6.08
C PRO A 77 -6.71 17.63 -6.76
N ASN A 78 -8.02 17.72 -6.50
CA ASN A 78 -8.91 18.73 -7.06
C ASN A 78 -8.64 20.15 -6.53
N HIS A 79 -7.92 20.30 -5.42
CA HIS A 79 -7.60 21.60 -4.84
C HIS A 79 -6.30 22.18 -5.41
N LEU A 80 -5.44 21.37 -6.03
CA LEU A 80 -4.16 21.82 -6.60
C LEU A 80 -4.31 22.85 -7.74
N PRO A 81 -5.29 22.73 -8.66
CA PRO A 81 -5.49 23.72 -9.72
C PRO A 81 -5.76 25.14 -9.21
N TYR A 82 -6.36 25.29 -8.03
CA TYR A 82 -6.56 26.60 -7.41
C TYR A 82 -5.22 27.29 -7.11
N PHE A 83 -4.27 26.56 -6.53
CA PHE A 83 -2.94 27.09 -6.21
C PHE A 83 -2.07 27.27 -7.46
N GLU A 84 -2.26 26.47 -8.51
CA GLU A 84 -1.64 26.70 -9.83
C GLU A 84 -2.16 27.99 -10.48
N ASN A 85 -3.46 28.29 -10.38
CA ASN A 85 -4.02 29.54 -10.87
C ASN A 85 -3.53 30.76 -10.09
N LEU A 86 -3.32 30.61 -8.78
CA LEU A 86 -2.74 31.65 -7.93
C LEU A 86 -1.28 31.99 -8.34
N LEU A 87 -0.52 31.00 -8.80
CA LEU A 87 0.82 31.20 -9.38
C LEU A 87 0.79 31.92 -10.73
N ASN A 88 -0.20 31.58 -11.57
CA ASN A 88 -0.33 32.17 -12.90
C ASN A 88 -0.77 33.64 -12.85
N ASP A 89 -1.30 34.09 -11.72
CA ASP A 89 -1.57 35.50 -11.51
C ASP A 89 -0.24 36.26 -11.37
N LYS A 90 -0.03 37.25 -12.23
CA LYS A 90 1.29 37.79 -12.63
C LYS A 90 2.11 38.45 -11.51
N SER A 91 1.62 38.43 -10.28
CA SER A 91 2.23 39.07 -9.11
C SER A 91 2.97 38.09 -8.18
N PHE A 92 2.80 36.77 -8.33
CA PHE A 92 3.32 35.78 -7.36
C PHE A 92 4.41 34.89 -7.98
N ASN A 93 5.64 35.41 -8.09
CA ASN A 93 6.81 34.64 -8.54
C ASN A 93 7.58 34.05 -7.35
N ASP A 94 7.01 33.06 -6.67
CA ASP A 94 7.73 32.28 -5.65
C ASP A 94 8.14 30.91 -6.22
N THR A 95 9.44 30.73 -6.46
CA THR A 95 10.00 29.47 -6.95
C THR A 95 9.86 28.34 -5.94
N ALA A 96 9.86 28.65 -4.63
CA ALA A 96 9.63 27.65 -3.59
C ALA A 96 8.18 27.15 -3.61
N PHE A 97 7.23 28.05 -3.87
CA PHE A 97 5.81 27.71 -4.00
C PHE A 97 5.54 26.82 -5.22
N ASP A 98 6.12 27.16 -6.38
CA ASP A 98 6.05 26.33 -7.59
C ASP A 98 6.62 24.92 -7.37
N ASN A 99 7.79 24.82 -6.71
CA ASN A 99 8.35 23.52 -6.34
C ASN A 99 7.44 22.74 -5.38
N CYS A 100 6.83 23.41 -4.39
CA CYS A 100 5.88 22.76 -3.48
C CYS A 100 4.68 22.17 -4.25
N ILE A 101 4.11 22.91 -5.20
CA ILE A 101 2.98 22.41 -6.00
C ILE A 101 3.39 21.22 -6.86
N LYS A 102 4.55 21.27 -7.52
CA LYS A 102 5.08 20.14 -8.29
C LYS A 102 5.26 18.90 -7.42
N HIS A 103 5.85 19.05 -6.23
CA HIS A 103 6.00 17.96 -5.27
C HIS A 103 4.65 17.41 -4.81
N LEU A 104 3.68 18.28 -4.50
CA LEU A 104 2.34 17.87 -4.09
C LEU A 104 1.60 17.14 -5.22
N ARG A 105 1.79 17.55 -6.47
CA ARG A 105 1.22 16.86 -7.63
C ARG A 105 1.76 15.44 -7.79
N ILE A 106 3.06 15.25 -7.56
CA ILE A 106 3.68 13.91 -7.56
C ILE A 106 3.16 13.11 -6.35
N TYR A 107 3.11 13.72 -5.17
CA TYR A 107 2.61 13.09 -3.94
C TYR A 107 1.16 12.61 -4.08
N HIS A 108 0.29 13.42 -4.66
CA HIS A 108 -1.12 13.10 -4.88
C HIS A 108 -1.38 12.27 -6.15
N SER A 109 -0.34 11.90 -6.89
CA SER A 109 -0.50 11.00 -8.04
C SER A 109 -0.92 9.60 -7.58
N GLU A 110 -1.80 8.95 -8.34
CA GLU A 110 -2.28 7.59 -8.04
C GLU A 110 -1.10 6.62 -7.85
N ARG A 111 -0.09 6.69 -8.72
CA ARG A 111 1.12 5.86 -8.62
C ARG A 111 1.86 6.08 -7.30
N SER A 112 2.03 7.32 -6.84
CA SER A 112 2.71 7.60 -5.57
C SER A 112 1.86 7.20 -4.37
N THR A 113 0.55 7.45 -4.41
CA THR A 113 -0.39 7.04 -3.35
C THR A 113 -0.38 5.52 -3.17
N HIS A 114 -0.47 4.77 -4.27
CA HIS A 114 -0.43 3.31 -4.27
C HIS A 114 0.89 2.76 -3.72
N LYS A 115 2.03 3.35 -4.14
CA LYS A 115 3.34 3.00 -3.59
C LYS A 115 3.40 3.23 -2.07
N ARG A 116 2.94 4.39 -1.59
CA ARG A 116 2.91 4.68 -0.15
C ARG A 116 2.03 3.71 0.62
N ILE A 117 0.83 3.43 0.11
CA ILE A 117 -0.09 2.47 0.73
C ILE A 117 0.56 1.08 0.81
N LYS A 118 1.16 0.61 -0.29
CA LYS A 118 1.89 -0.67 -0.30
C LYS A 118 3.05 -0.70 0.70
N ASN A 119 3.85 0.37 0.76
CA ASN A 119 4.98 0.46 1.69
C ASN A 119 4.50 0.49 3.16
N ARG A 120 3.43 1.24 3.47
CA ARG A 120 2.81 1.27 4.80
C ARG A 120 2.25 -0.09 5.20
N ARG A 121 1.52 -0.74 4.30
CA ARG A 121 1.01 -2.11 4.51
C ARG A 121 2.14 -3.10 4.69
N PHE A 122 3.24 -2.98 3.93
CA PHE A 122 4.41 -3.85 4.11
C PHE A 122 5.03 -3.68 5.50
N ARG A 123 5.19 -2.45 6.00
CA ARG A 123 5.64 -2.23 7.39
C ARG A 123 4.64 -2.76 8.43
N ALA A 124 3.34 -2.64 8.17
CA ALA A 124 2.32 -3.24 9.03
C ALA A 124 2.41 -4.78 9.03
N LEU A 125 2.63 -5.39 7.86
CA LEU A 125 2.83 -6.84 7.72
C LEU A 125 4.01 -7.32 8.56
N GLN A 126 5.17 -6.67 8.43
CA GLN A 126 6.37 -7.00 9.22
C GLN A 126 6.09 -6.93 10.72
N LYS A 127 5.46 -5.85 11.18
CA LYS A 127 5.10 -5.67 12.59
C LYS A 127 4.12 -6.74 13.07
N MET A 128 3.09 -7.04 12.28
CA MET A 128 2.09 -8.05 12.62
C MET A 128 2.66 -9.46 12.66
N GLN A 129 3.66 -9.76 11.84
CA GLN A 129 4.36 -11.05 11.86
C GLN A 129 5.14 -11.27 13.16
N GLU A 130 5.64 -10.19 13.79
CA GLU A 130 6.35 -10.25 15.07
C GLU A 130 5.40 -10.21 16.28
N GLU A 131 4.35 -9.39 16.22
CA GLU A 131 3.48 -9.10 17.37
C GLU A 131 2.24 -10.00 17.48
N THR A 132 1.78 -10.59 16.38
CA THR A 132 0.47 -11.26 16.31
C THR A 132 0.52 -12.63 15.63
N ASP A 133 -0.50 -13.45 15.89
CA ASP A 133 -0.65 -14.77 15.25
C ASP A 133 -1.34 -14.71 13.87
N TYR A 134 -1.59 -13.52 13.31
CA TYR A 134 -2.36 -13.33 12.07
C TYR A 134 -1.75 -14.03 10.85
N PHE A 135 -0.42 -14.08 10.80
CA PHE A 135 0.35 -14.77 9.77
C PHE A 135 0.83 -16.16 10.21
N SER A 136 0.25 -16.72 11.28
CA SER A 136 0.46 -18.13 11.60
C SER A 136 -0.21 -19.01 10.54
N GLU A 137 0.39 -20.17 10.27
CA GLU A 137 -0.13 -21.13 9.28
C GLU A 137 -1.60 -21.48 9.56
N LYS A 138 -1.96 -21.63 10.83
CA LYS A 138 -3.33 -21.95 11.25
C LYS A 138 -4.32 -20.83 10.90
N GLN A 139 -3.96 -19.56 11.16
CA GLN A 139 -4.82 -18.41 10.84
C GLN A 139 -4.95 -18.20 9.34
N MET A 140 -3.86 -18.35 8.58
CA MET A 140 -3.90 -18.24 7.13
C MET A 140 -4.74 -19.37 6.49
N MET A 141 -4.62 -20.59 7.01
CA MET A 141 -5.47 -21.72 6.60
C MET A 141 -6.96 -21.44 6.86
N PHE A 142 -7.30 -20.82 7.99
CA PHE A 142 -8.69 -20.48 8.30
C PHE A 142 -9.26 -19.43 7.33
N ARG A 143 -8.45 -18.42 6.97
CA ARG A 143 -8.84 -17.34 6.04
C ARG A 143 -8.98 -17.82 4.60
N ASN A 144 -8.08 -18.67 4.13
CA ASN A 144 -8.15 -19.24 2.78
C ASN A 144 -7.92 -20.77 2.76
N PRO A 145 -8.95 -21.56 3.12
CA PRO A 145 -8.79 -23.00 3.26
C PRO A 145 -8.72 -23.75 1.94
N LEU A 146 -9.28 -23.23 0.85
CA LEU A 146 -9.13 -23.85 -0.46
C LEU A 146 -7.69 -23.74 -0.98
N LEU A 147 -7.12 -22.53 -0.94
CA LEU A 147 -5.74 -22.30 -1.35
C LEU A 147 -4.77 -23.15 -0.51
N TYR A 148 -4.99 -23.22 0.80
CA TYR A 148 -4.19 -24.07 1.67
C TYR A 148 -4.30 -25.55 1.26
N GLU A 149 -5.49 -26.05 0.94
CA GLU A 149 -5.65 -27.44 0.50
C GLU A 149 -4.86 -27.72 -0.79
N GLN A 150 -4.96 -26.82 -1.77
CA GLN A 150 -4.32 -26.96 -3.07
C GLN A 150 -2.78 -26.91 -2.97
N LEU A 151 -2.22 -26.03 -2.14
CA LEU A 151 -0.76 -25.87 -2.06
C LEU A 151 -0.11 -26.74 -0.99
N VAL A 152 -0.80 -26.99 0.13
CA VAL A 152 -0.20 -27.66 1.30
C VAL A 152 -0.99 -28.92 1.70
N GLY A 153 -2.32 -28.80 1.84
CA GLY A 153 -3.24 -29.83 2.35
C GLY A 153 -3.12 -31.18 1.65
N GLN A 154 -3.07 -31.18 0.32
CA GLN A 154 -3.06 -32.41 -0.48
C GLN A 154 -1.76 -33.23 -0.36
N TYR A 155 -0.68 -32.63 0.15
CA TYR A 155 0.64 -33.23 0.29
C TYR A 155 1.04 -33.54 1.74
N LEU A 156 0.11 -33.36 2.68
CA LEU A 156 0.30 -33.72 4.09
C LEU A 156 -0.04 -35.19 4.33
N ASP A 157 0.82 -35.88 5.10
CA ASP A 157 0.57 -37.24 5.54
C ASP A 157 -0.51 -37.30 6.62
N ASP A 158 -1.15 -38.47 6.81
CA ASP A 158 -2.21 -38.65 7.80
C ASP A 158 -1.74 -38.33 9.24
N GLU A 159 -0.47 -38.62 9.55
CA GLU A 159 0.13 -38.28 10.84
C GLU A 159 0.31 -36.76 11.00
N GLU A 160 0.70 -36.06 9.94
CA GLU A 160 0.91 -34.61 9.95
C GLU A 160 -0.43 -33.86 10.03
N VAL A 161 -1.44 -34.33 9.30
CA VAL A 161 -2.83 -33.84 9.41
C VAL A 161 -3.32 -34.03 10.84
N LEU A 162 -3.09 -35.20 11.45
CA LEU A 162 -3.46 -35.45 12.83
C LEU A 162 -2.73 -34.51 13.79
N GLN A 163 -1.44 -34.23 13.61
CA GLN A 163 -0.69 -33.30 14.46
C GLN A 163 -1.21 -31.87 14.35
N ARG A 164 -1.42 -31.40 13.12
CA ARG A 164 -1.98 -30.07 12.84
C ARG A 164 -3.34 -29.90 13.50
N ASP A 165 -4.21 -30.89 13.28
CA ASP A 165 -5.57 -30.84 13.80
C ASP A 165 -5.53 -30.99 15.33
N SER A 166 -4.79 -31.96 15.87
CA SER A 166 -4.80 -32.30 17.29
C SER A 166 -4.53 -31.13 18.23
N GLY A 167 -3.68 -30.16 17.84
CA GLY A 167 -3.38 -28.98 18.65
C GLY A 167 -2.92 -29.34 20.08
N ASP A 168 -2.84 -28.35 20.98
CA ASP A 168 -2.54 -28.57 22.39
C ASP A 168 -3.70 -29.32 23.08
N THR A 169 -3.70 -30.64 22.94
CA THR A 169 -4.66 -31.59 23.53
C THR A 169 -4.70 -31.60 25.07
N LYS A 170 -3.89 -30.76 25.71
CA LYS A 170 -3.71 -30.72 27.17
C LYS A 170 -4.88 -30.05 27.90
N ASP A 171 -5.68 -29.22 27.20
CA ASP A 171 -6.79 -28.44 27.76
C ASP A 171 -8.14 -28.67 27.05
N LEU A 172 -8.43 -29.92 26.64
CA LEU A 172 -9.67 -30.26 25.94
C LEU A 172 -10.89 -30.30 26.87
N THR A 173 -11.44 -29.12 27.18
CA THR A 173 -12.80 -28.99 27.72
C THR A 173 -13.81 -29.31 26.60
N PHE A 174 -14.98 -29.86 26.93
CA PHE A 174 -16.06 -30.14 25.97
C PHE A 174 -16.41 -28.93 25.09
N LEU A 175 -16.36 -27.73 25.67
CA LEU A 175 -16.51 -26.46 24.96
C LEU A 175 -15.46 -26.28 23.85
N ASN A 176 -14.17 -26.57 24.12
CA ASN A 176 -13.11 -26.46 23.13
C ASN A 176 -13.28 -27.45 21.97
N ILE A 177 -13.80 -28.65 22.26
CA ILE A 177 -14.13 -29.63 21.21
C ILE A 177 -15.28 -29.12 20.33
N ILE A 178 -16.32 -28.52 20.93
CA ILE A 178 -17.44 -27.93 20.19
C ILE A 178 -16.95 -26.74 19.35
N LEU A 179 -16.23 -25.79 19.94
CA LEU A 179 -15.71 -24.61 19.24
C LEU A 179 -14.85 -25.02 18.05
N ARG A 180 -13.94 -25.97 18.24
CA ARG A 180 -13.13 -26.51 17.14
C ARG A 180 -13.95 -27.20 16.06
N THR A 181 -15.03 -27.88 16.43
CA THR A 181 -15.94 -28.51 15.45
C THR A 181 -16.68 -27.45 14.64
N VAL A 182 -17.08 -26.34 15.28
CA VAL A 182 -17.70 -25.19 14.62
C VAL A 182 -16.69 -24.53 13.67
N GLU A 183 -15.48 -24.20 14.15
CA GLU A 183 -14.40 -23.63 13.32
C GLU A 183 -14.09 -24.51 12.10
N MET A 184 -14.00 -25.83 12.30
CA MET A 184 -13.73 -26.76 11.21
C MET A 184 -14.89 -26.86 10.22
N ASN A 185 -16.14 -26.74 10.68
CA ASN A 185 -17.30 -26.69 9.81
C ASN A 185 -17.32 -25.40 8.99
N GLU A 186 -17.11 -24.25 9.63
CA GLU A 186 -17.00 -22.94 8.95
C GLU A 186 -15.92 -22.98 7.86
N MET A 187 -14.74 -23.49 8.20
CA MET A 187 -13.63 -23.65 7.25
C MET A 187 -13.97 -24.59 6.08
N ASN A 188 -14.74 -25.66 6.31
CA ASN A 188 -15.19 -26.54 5.24
C ASN A 188 -16.25 -25.87 4.35
N GLU A 189 -17.13 -25.06 4.93
CA GLU A 189 -18.14 -24.29 4.20
C GLU A 189 -17.51 -23.20 3.33
N THR A 190 -16.53 -22.46 3.85
CA THR A 190 -15.78 -21.46 3.08
C THR A 190 -14.99 -22.12 1.96
N LYS A 191 -14.28 -23.22 2.23
CA LYS A 191 -13.59 -24.02 1.19
C LYS A 191 -14.56 -24.47 0.09
N HIS A 192 -15.73 -24.99 0.46
CA HIS A 192 -16.73 -25.44 -0.51
C HIS A 192 -17.28 -24.27 -1.35
N ARG A 193 -17.48 -23.10 -0.72
CA ARG A 193 -17.89 -21.88 -1.44
C ARG A 193 -16.84 -21.44 -2.46
N GLN A 194 -15.57 -21.33 -2.03
CA GLN A 194 -14.45 -20.95 -2.90
C GLN A 194 -14.32 -21.92 -4.10
N MET A 195 -14.50 -23.23 -3.86
CA MET A 195 -14.42 -24.23 -4.92
C MET A 195 -15.53 -24.05 -5.98
N LEU A 196 -16.74 -23.70 -5.55
CA LEU A 196 -17.84 -23.40 -6.47
C LEU A 196 -17.60 -22.11 -7.27
N GLU A 197 -16.93 -21.12 -6.67
CA GLU A 197 -16.56 -19.86 -7.33
C GLU A 197 -15.49 -20.12 -8.42
N GLU A 198 -14.42 -20.86 -8.10
CA GLU A 198 -13.39 -21.27 -9.08
C GLU A 198 -14.00 -22.11 -10.22
N ASP A 199 -14.88 -23.07 -9.90
CA ASP A 199 -15.56 -23.88 -10.91
C ASP A 199 -16.45 -23.02 -11.81
N GLN A 200 -17.21 -22.06 -11.25
CA GLN A 200 -18.07 -21.17 -12.03
C GLN A 200 -17.27 -20.26 -12.96
N GLU A 201 -16.17 -19.66 -12.47
CA GLU A 201 -15.26 -18.86 -13.30
C GLU A 201 -14.63 -19.70 -14.43
N SER A 202 -14.29 -20.97 -14.16
CA SER A 202 -13.75 -21.88 -15.18
C SER A 202 -14.77 -22.31 -16.25
N VAL A 203 -16.06 -22.29 -15.91
CA VAL A 203 -17.17 -22.66 -16.81
C VAL A 203 -17.64 -21.47 -17.65
N ASP A 204 -17.49 -20.24 -17.16
CA ASP A 204 -17.75 -19.03 -17.98
C ASP A 204 -16.74 -18.86 -19.13
N GLU A 205 -15.58 -19.53 -19.08
CA GLU A 205 -14.65 -19.67 -20.22
C GLU A 205 -14.92 -20.89 -21.13
N LYS A 206 -15.78 -21.84 -20.72
CA LYS A 206 -16.08 -23.05 -21.49
C LYS A 206 -17.57 -23.37 -21.46
N GLU A 207 -18.28 -22.95 -22.50
CA GLU A 207 -19.70 -23.23 -22.70
C GLU A 207 -20.12 -24.65 -22.26
N ALA A 208 -20.98 -24.68 -21.24
CA ALA A 208 -22.13 -25.56 -21.02
C ALA A 208 -22.00 -27.04 -21.44
N VAL A 209 -21.67 -27.91 -20.49
CA VAL A 209 -22.19 -29.29 -20.47
C VAL A 209 -22.89 -29.56 -19.14
N LYS A 210 -24.16 -29.13 -19.05
CA LYS A 210 -25.06 -29.47 -17.94
C LYS A 210 -25.40 -30.97 -18.01
N LYS A 211 -25.02 -31.74 -16.99
CA LYS A 211 -25.63 -33.05 -16.71
C LYS A 211 -26.66 -32.89 -15.61
N ASP A 212 -27.93 -32.90 -16.00
CA ASP A 212 -29.08 -32.93 -15.11
C ASP A 212 -29.03 -34.12 -14.14
N LYS A 213 -28.78 -33.87 -12.86
CA LYS A 213 -29.20 -34.77 -11.78
C LYS A 213 -30.34 -34.09 -11.01
N LYS A 214 -31.54 -34.64 -11.16
CA LYS A 214 -32.75 -34.13 -10.50
C LYS A 214 -32.59 -34.12 -8.97
N PRO A 215 -32.89 -33.02 -8.27
CA PRO A 215 -32.88 -33.01 -6.81
C PRO A 215 -34.09 -33.78 -6.29
N LYS A 216 -33.85 -34.77 -5.41
CA LYS A 216 -34.93 -35.41 -4.66
C LYS A 216 -35.42 -34.43 -3.59
N LYS A 217 -36.71 -34.08 -3.66
CA LYS A 217 -37.40 -33.19 -2.72
C LYS A 217 -37.56 -33.91 -1.37
N LYS A 218 -36.70 -33.63 -0.39
CA LYS A 218 -36.90 -34.07 1.00
C LYS A 218 -37.98 -33.17 1.63
N MET A 219 -39.01 -33.77 2.23
CA MET A 219 -40.05 -33.07 2.99
C MET A 219 -39.61 -32.93 4.46
N TRP A 220 -40.08 -31.87 5.13
CA TRP A 220 -39.84 -31.66 6.56
C TRP A 220 -40.38 -32.87 7.36
N GLY A 221 -39.50 -33.58 8.08
CA GLY A 221 -39.86 -34.75 8.92
C GLY A 221 -39.35 -36.11 8.43
N ASP A 222 -38.60 -36.17 7.33
CA ASP A 222 -37.95 -37.40 6.83
C ASP A 222 -36.64 -37.67 7.61
N PHE A 223 -36.76 -38.28 8.79
CA PHE A 223 -35.65 -38.52 9.77
C PHE A 223 -34.95 -39.89 9.60
N ASP A 224 -35.21 -40.62 8.52
CA ASP A 224 -34.71 -41.99 8.34
C ASP A 224 -33.18 -42.06 8.07
N GLU A 225 -32.55 -40.94 7.71
CA GLU A 225 -31.10 -40.77 7.70
C GLU A 225 -30.73 -39.76 8.79
N PRO A 226 -29.88 -40.11 9.78
CA PRO A 226 -29.40 -39.11 10.72
C PRO A 226 -28.67 -38.02 9.93
N ASP A 227 -29.04 -36.75 10.14
CA ASP A 227 -28.34 -35.55 9.60
C ASP A 227 -26.85 -35.50 9.99
N THR A 228 -26.41 -36.41 10.86
CA THR A 228 -25.03 -36.65 11.28
C THR A 228 -24.30 -37.75 10.51
N GLN A 229 -24.86 -38.30 9.42
CA GLN A 229 -23.99 -38.96 8.44
C GLN A 229 -23.05 -37.87 7.92
N PRO A 230 -21.71 -37.96 8.15
CA PRO A 230 -20.79 -37.09 7.45
C PRO A 230 -21.07 -37.36 5.98
N THR A 231 -21.76 -36.43 5.30
CA THR A 231 -21.80 -36.42 3.84
C THR A 231 -20.36 -36.64 3.41
N PRO A 232 -20.09 -37.59 2.49
CA PRO A 232 -18.72 -37.90 2.15
C PRO A 232 -18.09 -36.59 1.73
N LYS A 233 -17.26 -36.07 2.64
CA LYS A 233 -16.48 -34.87 2.45
C LYS A 233 -15.89 -35.05 1.08
N PHE A 234 -16.03 -34.06 0.20
CA PHE A 234 -15.22 -33.99 -1.00
C PHE A 234 -13.76 -34.03 -0.53
N LYS A 235 -13.22 -35.25 -0.36
CA LYS A 235 -11.80 -35.47 -0.28
C LYS A 235 -11.39 -35.26 -1.72
N ALA A 236 -10.82 -34.09 -2.01
CA ALA A 236 -10.07 -33.92 -3.23
C ALA A 236 -9.16 -35.16 -3.36
N PRO A 237 -9.09 -35.79 -4.55
CA PRO A 237 -8.16 -36.89 -4.76
C PRO A 237 -6.78 -36.41 -4.29
N ARG A 238 -6.20 -37.08 -3.29
CA ARG A 238 -4.81 -36.80 -2.92
C ARG A 238 -3.98 -36.98 -4.17
N ALA A 239 -3.08 -36.04 -4.45
CA ALA A 239 -2.16 -36.19 -5.57
C ALA A 239 -1.37 -37.49 -5.36
N ASP A 240 -1.63 -38.52 -6.18
CA ASP A 240 -0.99 -39.84 -6.08
C ASP A 240 0.52 -39.81 -6.45
N ALA A 241 1.06 -38.63 -6.75
CA ALA A 241 2.47 -38.42 -7.09
C ALA A 241 3.25 -38.01 -5.83
N PRO A 242 4.29 -38.76 -5.42
CA PRO A 242 5.15 -38.36 -4.31
C PRO A 242 5.95 -37.13 -4.74
N ILE A 243 5.59 -35.99 -4.16
CA ILE A 243 6.31 -34.73 -4.31
C ILE A 243 7.59 -34.79 -3.48
N THR A 244 8.67 -34.20 -3.99
CA THR A 244 9.93 -34.11 -3.25
C THR A 244 9.81 -33.13 -2.07
N SER A 245 10.62 -33.33 -1.02
CA SER A 245 10.63 -32.41 0.13
C SER A 245 10.89 -30.95 -0.26
N ASN A 246 11.65 -30.72 -1.33
CA ASN A 246 11.95 -29.38 -1.82
C ASN A 246 10.73 -28.75 -2.50
N GLU A 247 10.03 -29.49 -3.36
CA GLU A 247 8.80 -29.01 -4.00
C GLU A 247 7.70 -28.73 -2.97
N ARG A 248 7.56 -29.57 -1.93
CA ARG A 248 6.63 -29.29 -0.82
C ARG A 248 6.98 -28.00 -0.08
N ALA A 249 8.27 -27.71 0.11
CA ALA A 249 8.70 -26.46 0.73
C ALA A 249 8.40 -25.25 -0.16
N LEU A 250 8.59 -25.37 -1.47
CA LEU A 250 8.24 -24.32 -2.44
C LEU A 250 6.74 -24.04 -2.48
N LEU A 251 5.91 -25.07 -2.57
CA LEU A 251 4.44 -24.91 -2.53
C LEU A 251 3.96 -24.29 -1.23
N LYS A 252 4.60 -24.67 -0.11
CA LYS A 252 4.35 -24.02 1.17
C LYS A 252 4.72 -22.54 1.09
N GLU A 253 5.90 -22.19 0.58
CA GLU A 253 6.31 -20.79 0.42
C GLU A 253 5.36 -19.99 -0.48
N GLU A 254 4.91 -20.56 -1.60
CA GLU A 254 3.90 -19.95 -2.49
C GLU A 254 2.60 -19.64 -1.73
N PHE A 255 2.16 -20.54 -0.84
CA PHE A 255 1.00 -20.26 0.02
C PHE A 255 1.23 -19.03 0.91
N TYR A 256 2.39 -18.90 1.56
CA TYR A 256 2.67 -17.69 2.37
C TYR A 256 2.74 -16.43 1.50
N GLN A 257 3.39 -16.51 0.33
CA GLN A 257 3.52 -15.38 -0.57
C GLN A 257 2.16 -14.88 -1.06
N GLU A 258 1.22 -15.77 -1.39
CA GLU A 258 -0.13 -15.38 -1.80
C GLU A 258 -0.95 -14.80 -0.64
N MET A 259 -0.77 -15.31 0.58
CA MET A 259 -1.41 -14.71 1.75
C MET A 259 -0.83 -13.32 2.08
N TYR A 260 0.47 -13.12 1.86
CA TYR A 260 1.11 -11.80 1.99
C TYR A 260 0.68 -10.85 0.87
N SER A 261 0.55 -11.33 -0.37
CA SER A 261 0.09 -10.53 -1.50
C SER A 261 -1.35 -10.05 -1.27
N SER A 262 -2.24 -10.94 -0.81
CA SER A 262 -3.62 -10.63 -0.42
C SER A 262 -3.67 -9.50 0.61
N PHE A 263 -2.83 -9.58 1.63
CA PHE A 263 -2.74 -8.56 2.66
C PHE A 263 -2.26 -7.21 2.10
N LEU A 264 -1.20 -7.20 1.29
CA LEU A 264 -0.64 -5.98 0.70
C LEU A 264 -1.62 -5.32 -0.28
N GLU A 265 -2.40 -6.11 -1.00
CA GLU A 265 -3.41 -5.63 -1.94
C GLU A 265 -4.69 -5.17 -1.25
N GLY A 266 -4.91 -5.57 0.00
CA GLY A 266 -6.03 -5.11 0.81
C GLY A 266 -7.29 -5.95 0.65
N ARG A 267 -7.12 -7.24 0.34
CA ARG A 267 -8.23 -8.18 0.16
C ARG A 267 -8.74 -8.79 1.45
N ASP A 268 -8.00 -8.68 2.56
CA ASP A 268 -8.38 -9.36 3.80
C ASP A 268 -9.49 -8.61 4.54
N GLU A 269 -10.66 -9.22 4.69
CA GLU A 269 -11.84 -8.57 5.29
C GLU A 269 -11.69 -8.29 6.80
N ASP A 270 -10.84 -9.04 7.50
CA ASP A 270 -10.65 -8.97 8.94
C ASP A 270 -9.84 -7.74 9.41
N ILE A 271 -9.24 -6.99 8.47
CA ILE A 271 -8.32 -5.89 8.77
C ILE A 271 -8.90 -4.55 8.33
N ASP A 272 -8.92 -3.57 9.26
CA ASP A 272 -9.26 -2.19 8.93
C ASP A 272 -8.06 -1.47 8.28
N TYR A 273 -7.91 -1.65 6.96
CA TYR A 273 -6.84 -1.03 6.18
C TYR A 273 -6.85 0.50 6.24
N ASN A 274 -8.00 1.14 6.50
CA ASN A 274 -8.05 2.60 6.59
C ASN A 274 -7.19 3.14 7.75
N SER A 275 -7.02 2.34 8.81
CA SER A 275 -6.14 2.66 9.94
C SER A 275 -4.65 2.55 9.60
N ILE A 276 -4.29 1.65 8.68
CA ILE A 276 -2.91 1.41 8.24
C ILE A 276 -2.52 2.40 7.13
N ASP A 277 -3.37 2.51 6.12
CA ASP A 277 -3.12 3.28 4.90
C ASP A 277 -2.95 4.78 5.18
N ASN A 278 -3.60 5.30 6.22
CA ASN A 278 -3.53 6.71 6.62
C ASN A 278 -2.55 6.99 7.77
N ASN A 279 -1.84 5.98 8.27
CA ASN A 279 -0.94 6.15 9.41
C ASN A 279 0.51 6.40 8.96
N GLU A 280 1.00 7.61 9.22
CA GLU A 280 2.37 8.02 8.92
C GLU A 280 3.43 7.28 9.75
N GLN A 281 3.06 6.62 10.85
CA GLN A 281 4.02 5.83 11.65
C GLN A 281 4.54 4.59 10.90
N TYR A 282 3.81 4.13 9.89
CA TYR A 282 4.24 3.06 9.01
C TYR A 282 5.06 3.56 7.81
N ASP A 283 5.29 4.88 7.69
CA ASP A 283 6.21 5.42 6.69
C ASP A 283 7.65 5.07 7.07
N ASP A 284 8.23 4.18 6.28
CA ASP A 284 9.62 3.80 6.43
C ASP A 284 10.55 4.77 5.72
N LEU A 285 11.28 5.56 6.51
CA LEU A 285 12.25 6.51 5.98
C LEU A 285 13.40 5.81 5.24
N GLU A 286 13.78 4.60 5.64
CA GLU A 286 14.85 3.84 4.97
C GLU A 286 14.39 3.39 3.59
N GLN A 287 13.22 2.74 3.49
CA GLN A 287 12.63 2.37 2.20
C GLN A 287 12.40 3.59 1.31
N ILE A 288 11.93 4.71 1.85
CA ILE A 288 11.75 5.94 1.05
C ILE A 288 13.08 6.44 0.51
N SER A 289 14.16 6.35 1.30
CA SER A 289 15.50 6.73 0.85
C SER A 289 16.00 5.81 -0.26
N GLN A 290 15.80 4.50 -0.12
CA GLN A 290 16.20 3.51 -1.12
C GLN A 290 15.40 3.68 -2.41
N ASP A 291 14.07 3.82 -2.32
CA ASP A 291 13.21 4.08 -3.48
C ASP A 291 13.61 5.36 -4.22
N ALA A 292 14.07 6.39 -3.49
CA ALA A 292 14.56 7.65 -4.07
C ALA A 292 15.94 7.48 -4.74
N GLU A 293 16.82 6.68 -4.15
CA GLU A 293 18.12 6.32 -4.72
C GLU A 293 17.95 5.47 -6.00
N ASP A 294 17.08 4.46 -5.98
CA ASP A 294 16.73 3.67 -7.17
C ASP A 294 16.15 4.55 -8.27
N GLN A 295 15.25 5.48 -7.93
CA GLN A 295 14.71 6.43 -8.90
C GLN A 295 15.80 7.35 -9.49
N TYR A 296 16.79 7.74 -8.68
CA TYR A 296 17.93 8.51 -9.15
C TYR A 296 18.74 7.70 -10.15
N PHE A 297 19.10 6.45 -9.83
CA PHE A 297 19.84 5.56 -10.73
C PHE A 297 19.09 5.22 -12.02
N ASP A 298 17.77 4.98 -11.96
CA ASP A 298 16.94 4.73 -13.13
C ASP A 298 16.84 5.94 -14.05
N SER A 299 16.93 7.15 -13.48
CA SER A 299 16.87 8.41 -14.22
C SER A 299 18.20 8.83 -14.82
N GLU A 300 19.32 8.30 -14.31
CA GLU A 300 20.62 8.48 -14.95
C GLU A 300 20.55 7.84 -16.35
N PRO A 301 20.80 8.61 -17.42
CA PRO A 301 20.95 8.00 -18.72
C PRO A 301 22.08 6.98 -18.61
N ASN A 302 21.83 5.75 -19.07
CA ASN A 302 22.91 4.82 -19.37
C ASN A 302 23.79 5.50 -20.42
N ASP A 303 24.76 6.30 -20.00
CA ASP A 303 25.70 6.96 -20.88
C ASP A 303 26.61 5.86 -21.41
N VAL A 304 26.14 5.19 -22.46
CA VAL A 304 26.90 4.25 -23.28
C VAL A 304 28.19 4.93 -23.77
N ASN A 305 28.18 6.25 -23.88
CA ASN A 305 29.36 7.09 -24.12
C ASN A 305 30.40 6.98 -23.01
N ASN A 306 30.00 6.89 -21.75
CA ASN A 306 30.93 6.77 -20.63
C ASN A 306 31.59 5.39 -20.63
N LEU A 307 30.85 4.31 -20.93
CA LEU A 307 31.43 2.96 -21.05
C LEU A 307 32.32 2.82 -22.29
N GLU A 308 31.91 3.35 -23.44
CA GLU A 308 32.69 3.35 -24.69
C GLU A 308 33.95 4.22 -24.58
N GLU A 309 33.86 5.39 -23.93
CA GLU A 309 35.01 6.23 -23.58
C GLU A 309 35.93 5.52 -22.58
N HIS A 310 35.38 4.85 -21.57
CA HIS A 310 36.16 4.08 -20.60
C HIS A 310 36.89 2.89 -21.26
N MET A 311 36.22 2.19 -22.19
CA MET A 311 36.82 1.11 -22.97
C MET A 311 37.90 1.63 -23.93
N LYS A 312 37.67 2.77 -24.60
CA LYS A 312 38.67 3.43 -25.44
C LYS A 312 39.88 3.92 -24.65
N LEU A 313 39.67 4.50 -23.47
CA LEU A 313 40.75 4.89 -22.56
C LEU A 313 41.57 3.65 -22.15
N VAL A 314 40.91 2.57 -21.74
CA VAL A 314 41.58 1.30 -21.37
C VAL A 314 42.39 0.73 -22.54
N GLU A 315 41.87 0.76 -23.78
CA GLU A 315 42.62 0.33 -24.96
C GLU A 315 43.80 1.26 -25.30
N GLU A 316 43.63 2.57 -25.18
CA GLU A 316 44.68 3.56 -25.47
C GLU A 316 45.84 3.46 -24.46
N TYR A 317 45.53 3.33 -23.17
CA TYR A 317 46.53 3.15 -22.11
C TYR A 317 47.12 1.74 -22.09
N GLY A 318 46.33 0.71 -22.43
CA GLY A 318 46.81 -0.66 -22.61
C GLY A 318 47.82 -0.79 -23.75
N ARG A 319 47.66 -0.04 -24.85
CA ARG A 319 48.68 0.04 -25.93
C ARG A 319 49.92 0.84 -25.52
N LYS A 320 49.76 1.98 -24.84
CA LYS A 320 50.89 2.84 -24.40
C LYS A 320 51.81 2.15 -23.38
N MET A 321 51.30 1.20 -22.59
CA MET A 321 52.09 0.38 -21.66
C MET A 321 53.16 -0.51 -22.30
N THR A 322 53.12 -0.71 -23.62
CA THR A 322 54.14 -1.49 -24.33
C THR A 322 55.36 -0.66 -24.77
N LEU A 323 55.32 0.68 -24.69
CA LEU A 323 56.39 1.54 -25.22
C LEU A 323 57.14 2.41 -24.20
N ASP A 324 56.64 2.63 -22.98
CA ASP A 324 57.39 3.43 -22.00
C ASP A 324 57.22 2.89 -20.58
N ARG A 325 58.28 2.28 -20.08
CA ARG A 325 58.31 1.58 -18.79
C ARG A 325 58.73 2.49 -17.62
N SER A 326 58.79 3.81 -17.86
CA SER A 326 59.44 4.76 -16.96
C SER A 326 58.48 5.65 -16.15
N SER A 327 57.19 5.68 -16.47
CA SER A 327 56.22 6.56 -15.81
C SER A 327 55.07 5.76 -15.19
N ASP A 328 54.85 5.96 -13.89
CA ASP A 328 53.78 5.30 -13.14
C ASP A 328 52.41 5.74 -13.70
N PRO A 329 51.52 4.81 -14.07
CA PRO A 329 50.18 5.13 -14.58
C PRO A 329 49.37 6.03 -13.64
N LEU A 330 49.60 5.99 -12.33
CA LEU A 330 48.92 6.89 -11.39
C LEU A 330 49.32 8.37 -11.59
N ASP A 331 50.59 8.65 -11.87
CA ASP A 331 51.09 10.03 -12.01
C ASP A 331 50.54 10.71 -13.26
N VAL A 332 50.39 9.96 -14.35
CA VAL A 332 49.81 10.48 -15.60
C VAL A 332 48.34 10.81 -15.43
N PHE A 333 47.61 9.97 -14.68
CA PHE A 333 46.19 10.17 -14.40
C PHE A 333 45.97 11.37 -13.47
N MET A 334 46.74 11.49 -12.38
CA MET A 334 46.66 12.63 -11.45
C MET A 334 46.93 13.96 -12.15
N LYS A 335 47.91 13.99 -13.06
CA LYS A 335 48.22 15.19 -13.85
C LYS A 335 47.10 15.59 -14.81
N HIS A 336 46.35 14.63 -15.35
CA HIS A 336 45.19 14.93 -16.19
C HIS A 336 44.01 15.45 -15.38
N ILE A 337 43.79 14.93 -14.18
CA ILE A 337 42.78 15.46 -13.25
C ILE A 337 43.13 16.91 -12.88
N GLU A 338 44.39 17.20 -12.52
CA GLU A 338 44.83 18.56 -12.23
C GLU A 338 44.62 19.52 -13.41
N ASN A 339 44.92 19.09 -14.64
CA ASN A 339 44.70 19.91 -15.83
C ASN A 339 43.21 20.15 -16.14
N LYS A 340 42.36 19.18 -15.83
CA LYS A 340 40.90 19.26 -16.06
C LYS A 340 40.19 20.11 -15.00
N ILE A 341 40.75 20.22 -13.80
CA ILE A 341 40.27 21.11 -12.72
C ILE A 341 40.70 22.57 -12.96
N ASN A 342 41.81 22.78 -13.69
CA ASN A 342 42.37 24.10 -13.99
C ASN A 342 41.89 24.71 -15.33
N GLN A 343 40.99 24.03 -16.05
CA GLN A 343 40.23 24.54 -17.19
C GLN A 343 38.80 24.84 -16.75
#